data_AF-A0A3N5HST4-F1
#
_entry.id   AF-A0A3N5HST4-F1
#
_cell.length_a   1.000
_cell.length_b   1.000
_cell.length_c   1.000
_cell.angle_alpha   90.00
_cell.angle_beta   90.00
_cell.angle_gamma   90.00
#
_symmetry.space_group_name_H-M   'P 1'
#
loop_
_entity.id
_entity.type
_entity.pdbx_description
1 polymer ?
#
loop_
_entity_poly.entity_id
_entity_poly.type
_entity_poly.pdbx_seq_one_letter_code
_entity_poly.pdbx_strand_id
1 'polypeptide(L)'
;AVFHTPKYRHGSHTTPIDTDIMANFFGPFGDMYRRDKRSPHVGEAYLDINPEDARALKVNDGDYVWVDGDPADTPFKGWQQRPAEYHVARLLCRARYYPGTPKGIMRMWHNGYMATPGSVKGHETRPDGLAKNPETNYQSFFRYGSHQSLTRSWLKPTHQTSSLVTRRHFGHVLGIGFQADVHCVTGAPREAMCRVTKAEDGGIGGKGLWRPVTLGLRPTNESAAMKQYLAGGFAAVRKA
;
A
#
# COMPACT_ATOMS: atom_id res chain seq x y z
N ALA A 1 6.55 -10.75 -8.55
CA ALA A 1 5.42 -9.98 -9.11
C ALA A 1 5.86 -8.54 -9.30
N VAL A 2 5.21 -7.78 -10.18
CA VAL A 2 5.41 -6.33 -10.29
C VAL A 2 4.59 -5.64 -9.21
N PHE A 3 5.18 -4.68 -8.52
CA PHE A 3 4.55 -3.81 -7.55
C PHE A 3 4.53 -2.39 -8.08
N HIS A 4 3.36 -1.81 -8.26
CA HIS A 4 3.22 -0.44 -8.77
C HIS A 4 2.40 0.43 -7.83
N THR A 5 2.74 1.73 -7.80
CA THR A 5 2.15 2.69 -6.85
C THR A 5 1.44 3.86 -7.53
N PRO A 6 0.26 3.63 -8.14
CA PRO A 6 -0.50 4.69 -8.77
C PRO A 6 -1.03 5.67 -7.71
N LYS A 7 -1.33 6.90 -8.15
CA LYS A 7 -1.92 7.91 -7.28
C LYS A 7 -3.36 7.54 -6.94
N TYR A 8 -3.75 7.83 -5.71
CA TYR A 8 -5.10 7.57 -5.22
C TYR A 8 -6.09 8.62 -5.74
N ARG A 9 -7.29 8.19 -6.12
CA ARG A 9 -8.27 9.08 -6.75
C ARG A 9 -8.89 10.13 -5.82
N HIS A 10 -8.89 9.89 -4.51
CA HIS A 10 -9.53 10.77 -3.52
C HIS A 10 -8.51 11.47 -2.63
N GLY A 11 -7.26 11.60 -3.08
CA GLY A 11 -6.21 12.26 -2.32
C GLY A 11 -5.13 12.86 -3.21
N SER A 12 -4.46 13.87 -2.69
CA SER A 12 -3.30 14.51 -3.29
C SER A 12 -2.07 14.08 -2.49
N HIS A 13 -1.37 13.05 -2.97
CA HIS A 13 -0.27 12.41 -2.25
C HIS A 13 -0.75 11.86 -0.91
N THR A 14 -0.22 12.31 0.22
CA THR A 14 -0.65 11.90 1.56
C THR A 14 -1.83 12.73 2.08
N THR A 15 -2.14 13.89 1.48
CA THR A 15 -3.25 14.73 1.94
C THR A 15 -4.56 14.24 1.30
N PRO A 16 -5.67 14.05 2.05
CA PRO A 16 -5.89 14.30 3.48
C PRO A 16 -6.00 12.99 4.30
N ILE A 17 -5.13 12.00 4.07
CA ILE A 17 -5.24 10.66 4.67
C ILE A 17 -5.07 10.64 6.19
N ASP A 18 -4.58 11.74 6.77
CA ASP A 18 -4.49 11.99 8.21
C ASP A 18 -5.86 12.23 8.88
N THR A 19 -6.90 12.53 8.11
CA THR A 19 -8.25 12.69 8.67
C THR A 19 -8.95 11.34 8.81
N ASP A 20 -9.65 11.14 9.93
CA ASP A 20 -10.32 9.86 10.22
C ASP A 20 -11.27 9.42 9.12
N ILE A 21 -12.03 10.36 8.55
CA ILE A 21 -13.00 10.08 7.47
C ILE A 21 -12.26 9.56 6.23
N MET A 22 -11.17 10.21 5.82
CA MET A 22 -10.42 9.80 4.64
C MET A 22 -9.69 8.48 4.86
N ALA A 23 -9.10 8.28 6.05
CA ALA A 23 -8.48 7.02 6.44
C ALA A 23 -9.49 5.87 6.42
N ASN A 24 -10.68 6.08 6.98
CA ASN A 24 -11.74 5.07 7.05
C ASN A 24 -12.26 4.68 5.66
N PHE A 25 -12.47 5.67 4.78
CA PHE A 25 -13.00 5.44 3.43
C PHE A 25 -11.93 5.07 2.39
N PHE A 26 -10.66 5.01 2.76
CA PHE A 26 -9.57 4.67 1.86
C PHE A 26 -9.71 3.28 1.19
N GLY A 27 -10.31 2.35 1.91
CA GLY A 27 -10.55 1.00 1.42
C GLY A 27 -11.38 0.17 2.36
N PRO A 28 -11.45 -1.15 2.13
CA PRO A 28 -12.45 -1.96 2.80
C PRO A 28 -12.05 -2.33 4.24
N PHE A 29 -10.88 -1.90 4.70
CA PHE A 29 -10.34 -2.17 6.04
C PHE A 29 -10.61 -1.02 7.02
N GLY A 30 -11.44 -0.04 6.66
CA GLY A 30 -11.86 1.02 7.55
C GLY A 30 -12.70 0.51 8.73
N ASP A 31 -12.34 0.93 9.93
CA ASP A 31 -13.14 0.76 11.14
C ASP A 31 -12.93 1.93 12.11
N MET A 32 -13.93 2.82 12.21
CA MET A 32 -13.89 3.98 13.12
C MET A 32 -13.69 3.58 14.58
N TYR A 33 -14.13 2.38 14.96
CA TYR A 33 -14.00 1.86 16.32
C TYR A 33 -12.68 1.10 16.56
N ARG A 34 -11.86 0.89 15.53
CA ARG A 34 -10.63 0.08 15.59
C ARG A 34 -10.79 -1.20 16.42
N ARG A 35 -11.82 -2.00 16.11
CA ARG A 35 -12.09 -3.26 16.82
C ARG A 35 -10.93 -4.25 16.70
N ASP A 36 -10.19 -4.18 15.60
CA ASP A 36 -8.86 -4.79 15.49
C ASP A 36 -7.79 -3.76 15.87
N LYS A 37 -7.26 -3.85 17.09
CA LYS A 37 -6.24 -2.92 17.60
C LYS A 37 -4.92 -2.98 16.83
N ARG A 38 -4.71 -4.00 15.98
CA ARG A 38 -3.52 -4.08 15.10
C ARG A 38 -3.57 -3.06 13.97
N SER A 39 -4.76 -2.61 13.56
CA SER A 39 -4.86 -1.64 12.46
C SER A 39 -4.20 -0.32 12.90
N PRO A 40 -3.27 0.24 12.09
CA PRO A 40 -2.45 1.39 12.48
C PRO A 40 -3.25 2.67 12.74
N HIS A 41 -4.42 2.80 12.11
CA HIS A 41 -5.34 3.93 12.22
C HIS A 41 -6.80 3.42 12.08
N VAL A 42 -7.79 4.31 11.87
CA VAL A 42 -9.20 3.97 11.60
C VAL A 42 -9.42 3.41 10.18
N GLY A 43 -8.33 3.31 9.42
CA GLY A 43 -8.17 2.51 8.23
C GLY A 43 -6.69 2.18 8.05
N GLU A 44 -6.34 1.53 6.95
CA GLU A 44 -4.96 1.13 6.70
C GLU A 44 -4.67 0.93 5.22
N ALA A 45 -3.39 1.02 4.86
CA ALA A 45 -2.93 0.70 3.54
C ALA A 45 -3.04 -0.81 3.25
N TYR A 46 -3.24 -1.14 1.98
CA TYR A 46 -3.39 -2.51 1.52
C TYR A 46 -2.75 -2.73 0.15
N LEU A 47 -2.43 -4.00 -0.12
CA LEU A 47 -1.93 -4.50 -1.37
C LEU A 47 -3.05 -5.18 -2.15
N ASP A 48 -3.41 -4.64 -3.30
CA ASP A 48 -4.24 -5.37 -4.26
C ASP A 48 -3.47 -6.50 -4.89
N ILE A 49 -4.09 -7.67 -4.89
CA ILE A 49 -3.57 -8.90 -5.48
C ILE A 49 -4.68 -9.62 -6.22
N ASN A 50 -4.32 -10.23 -7.35
CA ASN A 50 -5.25 -11.10 -8.07
C ASN A 50 -5.61 -12.30 -7.16
N PRO A 51 -6.90 -12.66 -7.01
CA PRO A 51 -7.31 -13.75 -6.12
C PRO A 51 -6.62 -15.10 -6.38
N GLU A 52 -6.26 -15.40 -7.64
CA GLU A 52 -5.59 -16.65 -7.99
C GLU A 52 -4.12 -16.65 -7.56
N ASP A 53 -3.42 -15.52 -7.72
CA ASP A 53 -2.04 -15.37 -7.22
C ASP A 53 -2.01 -15.44 -5.70
N ALA A 54 -2.96 -14.79 -5.02
CA ALA A 54 -3.04 -14.84 -3.56
C ALA A 54 -3.27 -16.27 -3.04
N ARG A 55 -4.15 -17.03 -3.70
CA ARG A 55 -4.36 -18.45 -3.40
C ARG A 55 -3.11 -19.29 -3.63
N ALA A 56 -2.40 -19.06 -4.74
CA ALA A 56 -1.12 -19.74 -4.99
C ALA A 56 -0.07 -19.45 -3.91
N LEU A 57 -0.12 -18.24 -3.33
CA LEU A 57 0.72 -17.82 -2.20
C LEU A 57 0.17 -18.23 -0.82
N LYS A 58 -0.99 -18.90 -0.75
CA LYS A 58 -1.69 -19.26 0.50
C LYS A 58 -2.00 -18.05 1.39
N VAL A 59 -2.34 -16.92 0.77
CA VAL A 59 -2.77 -15.67 1.40
C VAL A 59 -4.26 -15.51 1.20
N ASN A 60 -5.04 -15.32 2.27
CA ASN A 60 -6.47 -15.02 2.17
C ASN A 60 -6.74 -13.52 2.04
N ASP A 61 -7.94 -13.16 1.57
CA ASP A 61 -8.37 -11.75 1.55
C ASP A 61 -8.43 -11.19 2.98
N GLY A 62 -7.73 -10.08 3.20
CA GLY A 62 -7.58 -9.43 4.50
C GLY A 62 -6.44 -9.95 5.38
N ASP A 63 -5.70 -11.00 5.00
CA ASP A 63 -4.49 -11.41 5.72
C ASP A 63 -3.45 -10.28 5.69
N TYR A 64 -2.61 -10.18 6.72
CA TYR A 64 -1.42 -9.33 6.67
C TYR A 64 -0.29 -10.04 5.93
N VAL A 65 0.44 -9.30 5.12
CA VAL A 65 1.55 -9.80 4.31
C VAL A 65 2.78 -8.91 4.41
N TRP A 66 3.95 -9.54 4.45
CA TRP A 66 5.20 -8.87 4.17
C TRP A 66 5.38 -8.72 2.66
N VAL A 67 5.77 -7.52 2.23
CA VAL A 67 6.05 -7.22 0.82
C VAL A 67 7.50 -6.78 0.72
N ASP A 68 8.33 -7.67 0.19
CA ASP A 68 9.77 -7.50 0.09
C ASP A 68 10.17 -7.21 -1.36
N GLY A 69 11.18 -6.36 -1.55
CA GLY A 69 11.79 -6.09 -2.85
C GLY A 69 12.94 -7.06 -3.16
N ASP A 70 13.99 -6.56 -3.80
CA ASP A 70 15.24 -7.30 -4.01
C ASP A 70 15.89 -7.67 -2.65
N PRO A 71 16.20 -8.94 -2.37
CA PRO A 71 16.85 -9.35 -1.12
C PRO A 71 18.18 -8.66 -0.82
N ALA A 72 18.95 -8.29 -1.84
CA ALA A 72 20.21 -7.57 -1.67
C ALA A 72 20.00 -6.18 -1.06
N ASP A 73 18.80 -5.62 -1.28
CA ASP A 73 18.51 -4.24 -0.95
C ASP A 73 17.30 -4.05 -0.04
N THR A 74 16.53 -5.06 0.35
CA THR A 74 15.23 -4.85 1.03
C THR A 74 15.35 -4.67 2.54
N PRO A 75 14.84 -3.58 3.16
CA PRO A 75 14.15 -2.42 2.59
C PRO A 75 15.10 -1.28 2.23
N PHE A 76 16.39 -1.39 2.55
CA PHE A 76 17.47 -0.54 2.01
C PHE A 76 18.79 -1.33 1.99
N LYS A 77 19.78 -0.88 1.22
CA LYS A 77 21.09 -1.54 1.11
C LYS A 77 21.80 -1.59 2.47
N GLY A 78 22.30 -2.77 2.84
CA GLY A 78 23.03 -2.99 4.10
C GLY A 78 22.15 -3.13 5.35
N TRP A 79 20.85 -3.39 5.17
CA TRP A 79 19.89 -3.59 6.25
C TRP A 79 20.28 -4.69 7.25
N GLN A 80 21.07 -5.67 6.84
CA GLN A 80 21.53 -6.78 7.68
C GLN A 80 22.34 -6.31 8.88
N GLN A 81 23.01 -5.15 8.77
CA GLN A 81 23.79 -4.52 9.84
C GLN A 81 22.97 -3.47 10.61
N ARG A 82 21.71 -3.26 10.21
CA ARG A 82 20.82 -2.20 10.69
C ARG A 82 19.43 -2.76 11.03
N PRO A 83 19.36 -3.74 11.96
CA PRO A 83 18.12 -4.47 12.25
C PRO A 83 17.01 -3.58 12.83
N ALA A 84 17.36 -2.52 13.57
CA ALA A 84 16.38 -1.59 14.12
C ALA A 84 15.67 -0.80 13.01
N GLU A 85 16.41 -0.34 12.01
CA GLU A 85 15.84 0.39 10.88
C GLU A 85 15.14 -0.55 9.90
N TYR A 86 15.64 -1.78 9.72
CA TYR A 86 14.95 -2.83 8.99
C TYR A 86 13.56 -3.09 9.57
N HIS A 87 13.47 -3.22 10.90
CA HIS A 87 12.21 -3.44 11.62
C HIS A 87 11.18 -2.35 11.32
N VAL A 88 11.60 -1.09 11.27
CA VAL A 88 10.73 0.04 10.93
C VAL A 88 10.37 0.08 9.44
N ALA A 89 11.33 -0.19 8.55
CA ALA A 89 11.22 0.11 7.13
C ALA A 89 10.62 -1.02 6.29
N ARG A 90 10.57 -2.27 6.78
CA ARG A 90 9.99 -3.40 6.04
C ARG A 90 8.46 -3.25 5.93
N LEU A 91 7.90 -3.39 4.73
CA LEU A 91 6.48 -3.17 4.49
C LEU A 91 5.61 -4.33 5.00
N LEU A 92 4.71 -4.00 5.93
CA LEU A 92 3.59 -4.85 6.35
C LEU A 92 2.27 -4.17 5.97
N CYS A 93 1.38 -4.90 5.28
CA CYS A 93 0.06 -4.39 4.93
C CYS A 93 -0.97 -5.52 4.79
N ARG A 94 -2.26 -5.18 4.71
CA ARG A 94 -3.32 -6.13 4.35
C ARG A 94 -3.23 -6.52 2.88
N ALA A 95 -3.49 -7.78 2.54
CA ALA A 95 -3.77 -8.21 1.18
C ALA A 95 -5.27 -8.00 0.87
N ARG A 96 -5.58 -7.42 -0.30
CA ARG A 96 -6.94 -7.27 -0.81
C ARG A 96 -7.10 -8.06 -2.09
N TYR A 97 -8.03 -8.99 -2.12
CA TYR A 97 -8.45 -9.66 -3.35
C TYR A 97 -9.09 -8.64 -4.28
N TYR A 98 -8.50 -8.47 -5.46
CA TYR A 98 -8.99 -7.55 -6.46
C TYR A 98 -8.92 -8.19 -7.85
N PRO A 99 -10.04 -8.76 -8.35
CA PRO A 99 -10.08 -9.37 -9.69
C PRO A 99 -9.73 -8.41 -10.84
N GLY A 100 -9.82 -7.10 -10.60
CA GLY A 100 -9.46 -6.07 -11.57
C GLY A 100 -7.96 -5.85 -11.77
N THR A 101 -7.08 -6.49 -10.97
CA THR A 101 -5.63 -6.49 -11.25
C THR A 101 -5.24 -7.76 -12.04
N PRO A 102 -4.43 -7.64 -13.10
CA PRO A 102 -3.89 -8.81 -13.79
C PRO A 102 -3.04 -9.68 -12.85
N LYS A 103 -2.90 -10.97 -13.20
CA LYS A 103 -1.95 -11.85 -12.52
C LYS A 103 -0.53 -11.31 -12.63
N GLY A 104 0.26 -11.51 -11.59
CA GLY A 104 1.63 -11.03 -11.47
C GLY A 104 1.74 -9.52 -11.20
N ILE A 105 0.63 -8.78 -11.11
CA ILE A 105 0.60 -7.33 -10.87
C ILE A 105 -0.04 -7.04 -9.50
N MET A 106 0.75 -6.41 -8.64
CA MET A 106 0.36 -5.96 -7.32
C MET A 106 0.25 -4.43 -7.30
N ARG A 107 -0.85 -3.91 -6.75
CA ARG A 107 -1.07 -2.46 -6.66
C ARG A 107 -1.18 -2.02 -5.21
N MET A 108 -0.45 -0.99 -4.85
CA MET A 108 -0.68 -0.26 -3.59
C MET A 108 -0.78 1.22 -3.92
N TRP A 109 -1.76 1.94 -3.37
CA TRP A 109 -1.88 3.35 -3.67
C TRP A 109 -0.73 4.17 -3.07
N HIS A 110 -0.20 5.10 -3.85
CA HIS A 110 0.72 6.12 -3.37
C HIS A 110 -0.08 7.20 -2.62
N ASN A 111 -0.50 6.88 -1.40
CA ASN A 111 -1.26 7.76 -0.52
C ASN A 111 -1.26 7.23 0.93
N GLY A 112 -0.21 7.54 1.69
CA GLY A 112 -0.14 7.16 3.10
C GLY A 112 1.10 7.68 3.79
N TYR A 113 0.93 8.19 5.01
CA TYR A 113 2.02 8.50 5.93
C TYR A 113 2.76 7.21 6.30
N MET A 114 4.07 7.18 6.06
CA MET A 114 4.93 6.02 6.28
C MET A 114 5.12 5.70 7.77
N ALA A 115 5.52 4.46 8.07
CA ALA A 115 6.00 4.14 9.41
C ALA A 115 7.28 4.92 9.74
N THR A 116 7.38 5.34 10.99
CA THR A 116 8.55 6.00 11.59
C THR A 116 8.93 5.25 12.86
N PRO A 117 10.15 5.43 13.41
CA PRO A 117 10.50 4.82 14.69
C PRO A 117 9.49 5.15 15.80
N GLY A 118 8.98 6.39 15.83
CA GLY A 118 7.99 6.81 16.81
C GLY A 118 6.60 6.20 16.61
N SER A 119 6.12 6.02 15.36
CA SER A 119 4.84 5.34 15.12
C SER A 119 4.94 3.83 15.36
N VAL A 120 6.11 3.22 15.11
CA VAL A 120 6.38 1.82 15.44
C VAL A 120 6.33 1.63 16.96
N LYS A 121 7.11 2.43 17.70
CA LYS A 121 7.05 2.48 19.18
C LYS A 121 5.62 2.69 19.67
N GLY A 122 4.85 3.55 18.99
CA GLY A 122 3.44 3.78 19.26
C GLY A 122 2.61 2.50 19.23
N HIS A 123 2.52 1.83 18.08
CA HIS A 123 1.62 0.66 17.98
C HIS A 123 2.11 -0.58 18.76
N GLU A 124 3.41 -0.66 19.07
CA GLU A 124 3.98 -1.77 19.84
C GLU A 124 3.81 -1.60 21.35
N THR A 125 3.84 -0.37 21.87
CA THR A 125 3.83 -0.11 23.33
C THR A 125 2.54 0.49 23.84
N ARG A 126 1.73 1.15 23.00
CA ARG A 126 0.48 1.75 23.43
C ARG A 126 -0.59 0.68 23.72
N PRO A 127 -1.40 0.82 24.79
CA PRO A 127 -2.52 -0.09 25.08
C PRO A 127 -3.62 -0.15 24.00
N ASP A 128 -3.68 0.88 23.15
CA ASP A 128 -4.64 0.99 22.03
C ASP A 128 -4.07 0.51 20.69
N GLY A 129 -2.77 0.15 20.63
CA GLY A 129 -2.09 -0.30 19.42
C GLY A 129 -2.08 0.70 18.26
N LEU A 130 -2.33 1.98 18.52
CA LEU A 130 -2.38 3.00 17.45
C LEU A 130 -0.96 3.31 16.95
N ALA A 131 -0.75 3.36 15.64
CA ALA A 131 0.53 3.74 15.03
C ALA A 131 0.74 5.27 15.06
N LYS A 132 0.55 5.86 16.24
CA LYS A 132 0.70 7.28 16.50
C LYS A 132 1.95 7.52 17.32
N ASN A 133 2.81 8.40 16.81
CA ASN A 133 4.02 8.80 17.50
C ASN A 133 3.65 9.51 18.83
N PRO A 134 4.13 8.99 19.98
CA PRO A 134 3.80 9.55 21.29
C PRO A 134 4.39 10.95 21.54
N GLU A 135 5.38 11.37 20.75
CA GLU A 135 6.11 12.62 20.93
C GLU A 135 5.60 13.72 19.99
N THR A 136 5.16 13.37 18.78
CA THR A 136 4.84 14.35 17.72
C THR A 136 3.39 14.31 17.23
N ASN A 137 2.57 13.40 17.74
CA ASN A 137 1.23 13.10 17.23
C ASN A 137 1.17 12.63 15.76
N TYR A 138 2.32 12.37 15.11
CA TYR A 138 2.36 11.82 13.76
C TYR A 138 1.61 10.49 13.68
N GLN A 139 0.63 10.39 12.80
CA GLN A 139 -0.18 9.20 12.59
C GLN A 139 0.25 8.47 11.33
N SER A 140 0.86 7.29 11.48
CA SER A 140 1.20 6.43 10.34
C SER A 140 -0.04 5.73 9.80
N PHE A 141 -0.07 5.49 8.50
CA PHE A 141 -1.09 4.67 7.84
C PHE A 141 -0.66 3.19 7.66
N PHE A 142 0.54 2.86 8.16
CA PHE A 142 1.16 1.53 8.16
C PHE A 142 1.60 1.16 9.58
N ARG A 143 1.62 -0.14 9.90
CA ARG A 143 2.33 -0.63 11.10
C ARG A 143 3.85 -0.54 10.91
N TYR A 144 4.31 -1.01 9.74
CA TYR A 144 5.72 -1.01 9.34
C TYR A 144 5.86 -0.65 7.86
N GLY A 145 6.96 -0.01 7.52
CA GLY A 145 7.32 0.40 6.18
C GLY A 145 6.34 1.39 5.54
N SER A 146 6.24 1.32 4.21
CA SER A 146 5.31 2.10 3.40
C SER A 146 5.26 1.56 1.98
N HIS A 147 4.38 2.14 1.16
CA HIS A 147 4.38 1.96 -0.29
C HIS A 147 5.73 2.30 -0.97
N GLN A 148 6.66 2.98 -0.29
CA GLN A 148 8.01 3.29 -0.79
C GLN A 148 9.09 2.28 -0.35
N SER A 149 8.79 1.32 0.54
CA SER A 149 9.81 0.45 1.16
C SER A 149 10.64 -0.38 0.18
N LEU A 150 10.07 -0.73 -0.97
CA LEU A 150 10.75 -1.50 -2.02
C LEU A 150 11.12 -0.63 -3.24
N THR A 151 10.90 0.67 -3.18
CA THR A 151 11.22 1.58 -4.29
C THR A 151 12.71 1.92 -4.30
N ARG A 152 13.32 1.90 -5.48
CA ARG A 152 14.73 2.28 -5.68
C ARG A 152 14.84 3.28 -6.79
N SER A 153 15.61 4.34 -6.54
CA SER A 153 15.96 5.27 -7.59
C SER A 153 16.97 4.61 -8.53
N TRP A 154 16.56 4.46 -9.79
CA TRP A 154 17.45 4.12 -10.88
C TRP A 154 17.85 5.39 -11.62
N LEU A 155 19.12 5.78 -11.50
CA LEU A 155 19.64 6.99 -12.12
C LEU A 155 19.97 6.72 -13.60
N LYS A 156 18.99 6.91 -14.48
CA LYS A 156 19.13 6.62 -15.91
C LYS A 156 20.30 7.43 -16.51
N PRO A 157 21.37 6.79 -17.05
CA PRO A 157 22.54 7.49 -17.57
C PRO A 157 22.21 8.50 -18.69
N THR A 158 21.19 8.23 -19.51
CA THR A 158 20.77 9.13 -20.58
C THR A 158 20.20 10.46 -20.06
N HIS A 159 19.81 10.55 -18.77
CA HIS A 159 19.35 11.79 -18.13
C HIS A 159 20.51 12.55 -17.44
N GLN A 160 21.75 12.04 -17.54
CA GLN A 160 22.94 12.62 -16.92
C GLN A 160 23.88 13.29 -17.93
N THR A 161 23.46 13.39 -19.20
CA THR A 161 24.29 13.97 -20.25
C THR A 161 24.43 15.47 -20.09
N SER A 162 25.65 15.99 -20.17
CA SER A 162 25.94 17.42 -20.19
C SER A 162 25.79 18.04 -21.58
N SER A 163 25.49 17.24 -22.61
CA SER A 163 25.44 17.66 -24.01
C SER A 163 24.03 17.82 -24.58
N LEU A 164 22.97 17.50 -23.82
CA LEU A 164 21.60 17.62 -24.33
C LEU A 164 21.22 19.10 -24.47
N VAL A 165 20.81 19.51 -25.66
CA VAL A 165 20.23 20.84 -25.89
C VAL A 165 18.77 20.83 -25.41
N THR A 166 18.43 21.75 -24.51
CA THR A 166 17.08 21.88 -23.96
C THR A 166 16.57 23.32 -24.03
N ARG A 167 15.26 23.48 -23.90
CA ARG A 167 14.64 24.80 -23.73
C ARG A 167 14.46 25.07 -22.24
N ARG A 168 14.84 26.28 -21.80
CA ARG A 168 14.66 26.69 -20.40
C ARG A 168 13.19 26.69 -20.00
N HIS A 169 12.95 26.38 -18.73
CA HIS A 169 11.60 26.42 -18.15
C HIS A 169 11.06 27.86 -18.23
N PHE A 170 9.77 27.99 -18.55
CA PHE A 170 9.09 29.28 -18.74
C PHE A 170 9.78 30.27 -19.70
N GLY A 171 10.41 29.80 -20.79
CA GLY A 171 10.98 30.70 -21.79
C GLY A 171 11.38 30.03 -23.11
N HIS A 172 12.04 30.80 -23.96
CA HIS A 172 12.54 30.37 -25.28
C HIS A 172 14.07 30.31 -25.36
N VAL A 173 14.76 30.47 -24.23
CA VAL A 173 16.21 30.41 -24.15
C VAL A 173 16.67 28.96 -24.28
N LEU A 174 17.57 28.69 -25.21
CA LEU A 174 18.23 27.40 -25.33
C LEU A 174 19.34 27.26 -24.28
N GLY A 175 19.45 26.08 -23.69
CA GLY A 175 20.52 25.66 -22.80
C GLY A 175 21.12 24.33 -23.24
N ILE A 176 22.26 23.97 -22.67
CA ILE A 176 22.92 22.68 -22.91
C ILE A 176 23.24 22.06 -21.55
N GLY A 177 22.92 20.77 -21.39
CA GLY A 177 23.21 20.00 -20.19
C GLY A 177 22.15 20.16 -19.10
N PHE A 178 22.56 20.05 -17.84
CA PHE A 178 21.66 20.00 -16.70
C PHE A 178 20.71 21.19 -16.63
N GLN A 179 19.44 20.90 -16.38
CA GLN A 179 18.44 21.91 -16.09
C GLN A 179 17.36 21.34 -15.16
N ALA A 180 17.16 21.97 -14.00
CA ALA A 180 16.09 21.62 -13.09
C ALA A 180 14.73 21.64 -13.81
N ASP A 181 13.89 20.65 -13.50
CA ASP A 181 12.55 20.43 -14.06
C ASP A 181 12.46 20.29 -15.59
N VAL A 182 13.59 20.11 -16.29
CA VAL A 182 13.64 19.88 -17.74
C VAL A 182 14.58 18.74 -18.13
N HIS A 183 15.85 18.80 -17.72
CA HIS A 183 16.83 17.73 -17.95
C HIS A 183 17.69 17.52 -16.72
N CYS A 184 17.18 16.64 -15.86
CA CYS A 184 17.86 16.16 -14.68
C CYS A 184 17.48 14.70 -14.43
N VAL A 185 18.22 14.03 -13.57
CA VAL A 185 17.92 12.64 -13.24
C VAL A 185 16.57 12.53 -12.54
N THR A 186 15.71 11.65 -13.04
CA THR A 186 14.44 11.30 -12.41
C THR A 186 14.62 10.04 -11.58
N GLY A 187 14.55 10.17 -10.25
CA GLY A 187 14.73 9.05 -9.33
C GLY A 187 13.45 8.31 -8.95
N ALA A 188 12.32 8.56 -9.63
CA ALA A 188 10.99 8.07 -9.26
C ALA A 188 10.64 6.77 -10.00
N PRO A 189 10.91 5.57 -9.43
CA PRO A 189 10.46 4.32 -10.01
C PRO A 189 8.93 4.27 -9.96
N ARG A 190 8.29 3.97 -11.09
CA ARG A 190 6.84 3.71 -11.13
C ARG A 190 6.50 2.35 -10.53
N GLU A 191 7.47 1.43 -10.58
CA GLU A 191 7.30 0.01 -10.33
C GLU A 191 8.56 -0.57 -9.69
N ALA A 192 8.38 -1.64 -8.93
CA ALA A 192 9.45 -2.46 -8.37
C ALA A 192 9.06 -3.95 -8.48
N MET A 193 10.03 -4.84 -8.43
CA MET A 193 9.75 -6.27 -8.29
C MET A 193 9.54 -6.61 -6.82
N CYS A 194 8.54 -7.43 -6.51
CA CYS A 194 8.23 -7.83 -5.15
C CYS A 194 8.01 -9.33 -4.97
N ARG A 195 8.28 -9.77 -3.74
CA ARG A 195 7.87 -11.05 -3.15
C ARG A 195 6.88 -10.78 -2.02
N VAL A 196 5.78 -11.51 -2.01
CA VAL A 196 4.74 -11.42 -0.98
C VAL A 196 4.81 -12.69 -0.13
N THR A 197 4.77 -12.53 1.20
CA THR A 197 4.70 -13.65 2.14
C THR A 197 3.67 -13.37 3.23
N LYS A 198 2.88 -14.38 3.60
CA LYS A 198 1.90 -14.26 4.68
C LYS A 198 2.61 -13.94 6.00
N ALA A 199 2.07 -12.98 6.74
CA ALA A 199 2.55 -12.58 8.06
C ALA A 199 1.56 -12.99 9.16
N GLU A 200 0.30 -12.59 9.04
CA GLU A 200 -0.72 -12.83 10.08
C GLU A 200 -2.09 -13.08 9.43
N ASP A 201 -2.94 -13.79 10.16
CA ASP A 201 -4.35 -13.96 9.79
C ASP A 201 -5.12 -12.63 9.80
N GLY A 202 -6.08 -12.52 8.87
CA GLY A 202 -6.89 -11.32 8.68
C GLY A 202 -8.01 -11.11 9.70
N GLY A 203 -8.46 -12.14 10.39
CA GLY A 203 -9.47 -12.04 11.44
C GLY A 203 -9.01 -11.22 12.63
N ILE A 204 -9.95 -10.65 13.39
CA ILE A 204 -9.67 -9.76 14.53
C ILE A 204 -8.70 -10.45 15.50
N GLY A 205 -7.66 -9.72 15.93
CA GLY A 205 -6.65 -10.27 16.83
C GLY A 205 -5.75 -11.34 16.21
N GLY A 206 -5.73 -11.43 14.88
CA GLY A 206 -4.88 -12.37 14.14
C GLY A 206 -5.37 -13.80 14.20
N LYS A 207 -6.71 -13.99 14.23
CA LYS A 207 -7.32 -15.30 14.37
C LYS A 207 -8.34 -15.55 13.25
N GLY A 208 -8.01 -16.49 12.37
CA GLY A 208 -8.92 -16.96 11.32
C GLY A 208 -9.16 -15.92 10.22
N LEU A 209 -10.24 -16.14 9.48
CA LEU A 209 -10.57 -15.31 8.31
C LEU A 209 -11.12 -13.94 8.72
N TRP A 210 -10.84 -12.94 7.91
CA TRP A 210 -11.43 -11.62 8.04
C TRP A 210 -12.95 -11.68 7.86
N ARG A 211 -13.71 -11.04 8.76
CA ARG A 211 -15.17 -11.21 8.87
C ARG A 211 -15.95 -11.01 7.55
N PRO A 212 -15.68 -10.01 6.71
CA PRO A 212 -16.34 -9.90 5.41
C PRO A 212 -16.15 -11.11 4.48
N VAL A 213 -15.03 -11.84 4.61
CA VAL A 213 -14.81 -13.12 3.90
C VAL A 213 -15.75 -14.18 4.44
N THR A 214 -15.88 -14.31 5.76
CA THR A 214 -16.76 -15.33 6.38
C THR A 214 -18.24 -15.09 6.10
N LEU A 215 -18.63 -13.82 5.88
CA LEU A 215 -19.98 -13.45 5.45
C LEU A 215 -20.22 -13.64 3.95
N GLY A 216 -19.17 -13.97 3.20
CA GLY A 216 -19.21 -14.13 1.75
C GLY A 216 -19.52 -12.84 0.99
N LEU A 217 -18.98 -11.71 1.47
CA LEU A 217 -19.12 -10.38 0.86
C LEU A 217 -17.91 -9.98 -0.01
N ARG A 218 -16.94 -10.89 -0.17
CA ARG A 218 -15.65 -10.62 -0.81
C ARG A 218 -15.51 -11.43 -2.10
N PRO A 219 -14.77 -10.92 -3.10
CA PRO A 219 -14.58 -11.62 -4.36
C PRO A 219 -14.10 -13.06 -4.15
N THR A 220 -14.64 -13.98 -4.94
CA THR A 220 -14.34 -15.43 -4.94
C THR A 220 -14.76 -16.18 -3.67
N ASN A 221 -15.51 -15.53 -2.78
CA ASN A 221 -16.05 -16.10 -1.55
C ASN A 221 -17.56 -15.83 -1.43
N GLU A 222 -18.26 -15.57 -2.53
CA GLU A 222 -19.62 -15.05 -2.52
C GLU A 222 -20.61 -16.02 -1.86
N SER A 223 -21.37 -15.52 -0.88
CA SER A 223 -22.48 -16.25 -0.27
C SER A 223 -23.62 -16.44 -1.27
N ALA A 224 -24.58 -17.33 -0.96
CA ALA A 224 -25.77 -17.52 -1.80
C ALA A 224 -26.54 -16.21 -2.02
N ALA A 225 -26.70 -15.40 -0.96
CA ALA A 225 -27.32 -14.09 -1.05
C ALA A 225 -26.52 -13.12 -1.94
N MET A 226 -25.18 -13.11 -1.83
CA MET A 226 -24.35 -12.26 -2.69
C MET A 226 -24.45 -12.66 -4.16
N LYS A 227 -24.47 -13.97 -4.46
CA LYS A 227 -24.70 -14.48 -5.83
C LYS A 227 -26.06 -14.06 -6.38
N GLN A 228 -27.12 -14.14 -5.57
CA GLN A 228 -28.44 -13.65 -5.96
C GLN A 228 -28.44 -12.14 -6.23
N TYR A 229 -27.78 -11.35 -5.38
CA TYR A 229 -27.64 -9.90 -5.58
C TYR A 229 -26.94 -9.56 -6.89
N LEU A 230 -25.80 -10.20 -7.17
CA LEU A 230 -25.05 -9.99 -8.40
C LEU A 230 -25.84 -10.38 -9.66
N ALA A 231 -26.74 -11.36 -9.55
CA ALA A 231 -27.65 -11.76 -10.61
C ALA A 231 -28.89 -10.84 -10.74
N GLY A 232 -29.02 -9.80 -9.92
CA GLY A 232 -30.19 -8.91 -9.90
C GLY A 232 -31.46 -9.53 -9.28
N GLY A 233 -31.35 -10.69 -8.63
CA GLY A 233 -32.48 -11.50 -8.19
C GLY A 233 -33.26 -10.98 -6.97
N PHE A 234 -32.94 -9.79 -6.44
CA PHE A 234 -33.72 -9.13 -5.37
C PHE A 234 -34.72 -8.10 -5.91
N ALA A 235 -34.62 -7.70 -7.18
CA ALA A 235 -35.56 -6.81 -7.83
C ALA A 235 -36.51 -7.62 -8.73
N ALA A 236 -37.81 -7.49 -8.50
CA ALA A 236 -38.82 -8.02 -9.41
C ALA A 236 -39.25 -6.91 -10.39
N VAL A 237 -38.91 -7.06 -11.67
CA VAL A 237 -39.42 -6.15 -12.72
C VAL A 237 -40.83 -6.62 -13.09
N ARG A 238 -41.85 -5.83 -12.74
CA ARG A 238 -43.21 -6.02 -13.28
C ARG A 238 -43.28 -5.34 -14.65
N LYS A 239 -43.78 -6.06 -15.67
CA LYS A 239 -44.14 -5.42 -16.95
C LYS A 239 -45.27 -4.43 -16.70
N ALA A 240 -45.14 -3.24 -17.28
CA ALA A 240 -46.20 -2.24 -17.34
C ALA A 240 -47.39 -2.74 -18.16
#